data_AF-A0A662FEY2-F1
#
_entry.id   AF-A0A662FEY2-F1
#
_cell.length_a   1.000
_cell.length_b   1.000
_cell.length_c   1.000
_cell.angle_alpha   90.00
_cell.angle_beta   90.00
_cell.angle_gamma   90.00
#
_symmetry.space_group_name_H-M   'P 1'
#
loop_
_entity.id
_entity.type
_entity.pdbx_description
1 polymer ?
#
loop_
_entity_poly.entity_id
_entity_poly.type
_entity_poly.pdbx_seq_one_letter_code
_entity_poly.pdbx_strand_id
1 'polypeptide(L)'
;MVLFTVVSYLFLHLILVGFGEIAHEVEEEIVLNGTAPMPTYHPDVIIYESQKTPEDYGKIFTIVFSVLIAFFIVYIIFKLKATAIKYLVMIAMYISLTYSLRGLLINFPLIISLSLSAFFVFLLISKISPTEVKTTILALVVGGIGALLGSMAYPYIWASILAIMMIYDLIAVHKGPMKNIAKASIEMDIPLLIKIKGENAEHYIGLGDYVFPMSLIASLLKYGSLGYAITSLCGMFIGAVVAL
;
A
#
# COMPACT_ATOMS: atom_id res chain seq x y z
N MET A 1 0.75 10.56 -14.25
CA MET A 1 1.70 10.38 -13.14
C MET A 1 1.48 11.42 -12.04
N VAL A 2 1.65 12.72 -12.30
CA VAL A 2 1.52 13.78 -11.28
C VAL A 2 0.22 13.72 -10.49
N LEU A 3 -0.92 13.63 -11.18
CA LEU A 3 -2.23 13.53 -10.52
C LEU A 3 -2.32 12.31 -9.58
N PHE A 4 -1.88 11.14 -10.03
CA PHE A 4 -1.88 9.92 -9.22
C PHE A 4 -1.06 10.12 -7.94
N THR A 5 0.17 10.61 -8.07
CA THR A 5 1.06 10.83 -6.92
C THR A 5 0.50 11.83 -5.92
N VAL A 6 -0.03 12.96 -6.40
CA VAL A 6 -0.64 13.99 -5.54
C VAL A 6 -1.84 13.42 -4.81
N VAL A 7 -2.73 12.71 -5.52
CA VAL A 7 -3.92 12.09 -4.91
C VAL A 7 -3.53 11.01 -3.90
N SER A 8 -2.52 10.17 -4.20
CA SER A 8 -1.98 9.20 -3.24
C SER A 8 -1.42 9.86 -1.99
N TYR A 9 -0.68 10.96 -2.13
CA TYR A 9 -0.15 11.70 -0.98
C TYR A 9 -1.27 12.29 -0.11
N LEU A 10 -2.32 12.84 -0.73
CA LEU A 10 -3.49 13.36 -0.01
C LEU A 10 -4.19 12.24 0.77
N PHE A 11 -4.48 11.11 0.12
CA PHE A 11 -5.10 9.97 0.81
C PHE A 11 -4.20 9.42 1.92
N LEU A 12 -2.89 9.30 1.67
CA LEU A 12 -1.93 8.89 2.68
C LEU A 12 -2.00 9.78 3.91
N HIS A 13 -1.96 11.10 3.74
CA HIS A 13 -2.00 12.03 4.85
C HIS A 13 -3.30 11.89 5.65
N LEU A 14 -4.45 11.86 4.98
CA LEU A 14 -5.76 11.73 5.63
C LEU A 14 -5.92 10.39 6.37
N ILE A 15 -5.46 9.29 5.76
CA ILE A 15 -5.51 7.95 6.36
C ILE A 15 -4.59 7.86 7.57
N LEU A 16 -3.39 8.45 7.48
CA LEU A 16 -2.42 8.44 8.57
C LEU A 16 -2.96 9.15 9.81
N VAL A 17 -3.67 10.27 9.63
CA VAL A 17 -4.36 10.96 10.73
C VAL A 17 -5.39 10.03 11.39
N GLY A 18 -6.26 9.41 10.60
CA GLY A 18 -7.26 8.49 11.15
C GLY A 18 -6.66 7.24 11.80
N PHE A 19 -5.57 6.68 11.27
CA PHE A 19 -4.86 5.59 11.96
C PHE A 19 -4.24 6.01 13.28
N GLY A 20 -3.85 7.28 13.44
CA GLY A 20 -3.41 7.83 14.72
C GLY A 20 -4.55 7.91 15.73
N GLU A 21 -5.71 8.41 15.30
CA GLU A 21 -6.92 8.47 16.13
C GLU A 21 -7.38 7.05 16.55
N ILE A 22 -7.42 6.09 15.62
CA ILE A 22 -7.78 4.69 15.92
C ILE A 22 -6.83 4.10 16.99
N ALA A 23 -5.52 4.30 16.82
CA ALA A 23 -4.54 3.75 17.75
C ALA A 23 -4.72 4.33 19.16
N HIS A 24 -5.03 5.63 19.26
CA HIS A 24 -5.31 6.29 20.53
C HIS A 24 -6.59 5.78 21.20
N GLU A 25 -7.70 5.66 20.45
CA GLU A 25 -8.97 5.12 20.98
C GLU A 25 -8.80 3.69 21.51
N VAL A 26 -8.09 2.85 20.75
CA VAL A 26 -7.80 1.45 21.16
C VAL A 26 -6.91 1.42 22.40
N GLU A 27 -5.91 2.29 22.49
CA GLU A 27 -5.03 2.40 23.67
C GLU A 27 -5.81 2.82 24.92
N GLU A 28 -6.67 3.85 24.81
CA GLU A 28 -7.51 4.31 25.91
C GLU A 28 -8.44 3.19 26.41
N GLU A 29 -9.07 2.46 25.50
CA GLU A 29 -9.97 1.36 25.86
C GLU A 29 -9.21 0.20 26.53
N ILE A 30 -7.98 -0.12 26.08
CA ILE A 30 -7.12 -1.13 26.74
C ILE A 30 -6.76 -0.69 28.17
N VAL A 31 -6.37 0.58 28.34
CA VAL A 31 -5.95 1.13 29.65
C VAL A 31 -7.13 1.21 30.62
N LEU A 32 -8.30 1.64 30.15
CA LEU A 32 -9.52 1.79 30.96
C LEU A 32 -10.12 0.45 31.38
N ASN A 33 -10.12 -0.55 30.49
CA ASN A 33 -10.73 -1.86 30.77
C ASN A 33 -9.79 -2.86 31.48
N GLY A 34 -8.56 -2.44 31.79
CA GLY A 34 -7.71 -3.04 32.81
C GLY A 34 -7.32 -4.51 32.65
N THR A 35 -7.68 -5.20 31.55
CA THR A 35 -7.25 -6.55 31.09
C THR A 35 -8.30 -7.28 30.25
N ALA A 36 -9.52 -6.75 30.04
CA ALA A 36 -10.47 -7.41 29.15
C ALA A 36 -9.88 -7.49 27.73
N PRO A 37 -9.64 -8.70 27.17
CA PRO A 37 -9.01 -8.80 25.87
C PRO A 37 -9.98 -8.25 24.83
N MET A 38 -9.60 -7.15 24.19
CA MET A 38 -10.24 -6.76 22.95
C MET A 38 -10.23 -7.97 21.99
N PRO A 39 -11.26 -8.13 21.16
CA PRO A 39 -11.25 -9.19 20.16
C PRO A 39 -9.99 -9.05 19.29
N THR A 40 -9.12 -10.06 19.36
CA THR A 40 -7.78 -10.10 18.73
C THR A 40 -7.81 -9.97 17.19
N TYR A 41 -9.00 -9.93 16.59
CA TYR A 41 -9.21 -9.88 15.14
C TYR A 41 -10.01 -8.66 14.68
N HIS A 42 -10.09 -7.60 15.50
CA HIS A 42 -10.67 -6.34 15.04
C HIS A 42 -9.65 -5.55 14.20
N PRO A 43 -10.04 -4.95 13.05
CA PRO A 43 -9.14 -4.14 12.22
C PRO A 43 -8.39 -3.06 13.00
N ASP A 44 -9.06 -2.44 13.97
CA ASP A 44 -8.49 -1.36 14.77
C ASP A 44 -7.39 -1.85 15.73
N VAL A 45 -7.55 -3.05 16.30
CA VAL A 45 -6.52 -3.70 17.13
C VAL A 45 -5.29 -4.04 16.28
N ILE A 46 -5.49 -4.48 15.03
CA ILE A 46 -4.39 -4.76 14.10
C ILE A 46 -3.61 -3.48 13.78
N ILE A 47 -4.32 -2.37 13.54
CA ILE A 47 -3.71 -1.05 13.31
C ILE A 47 -2.89 -0.65 14.54
N TYR A 48 -3.48 -0.71 15.74
CA TYR A 48 -2.79 -0.38 16.99
C TYR A 48 -1.52 -1.23 17.21
N GLU A 49 -1.63 -2.56 17.17
CA GLU A 49 -0.49 -3.46 17.43
C GLU A 49 0.61 -3.29 16.38
N SER A 50 0.28 -2.95 15.13
CA SER A 50 1.28 -2.71 14.08
C SER A 50 2.20 -1.51 14.37
N GLN A 51 1.68 -0.52 15.10
CA GLN A 51 2.38 0.72 15.46
C GLN A 51 3.19 0.60 16.75
N LYS A 52 2.98 -0.48 17.51
CA LYS A 52 3.73 -0.80 18.73
C LYS A 52 5.20 -1.06 18.39
N THR A 53 6.13 -0.52 19.17
CA THR A 53 7.60 -0.67 18.97
C THR A 53 8.10 -0.25 17.57
N PRO A 54 7.91 1.00 17.13
CA PRO A 54 8.33 1.46 15.80
C PRO A 54 9.85 1.48 15.57
N GLU A 55 10.65 1.37 16.63
CA GLU A 55 12.12 1.29 16.64
C GLU A 55 12.70 -0.11 16.46
N ASP A 56 11.88 -1.16 16.47
CA ASP A 56 12.38 -2.52 16.36
C ASP A 56 12.97 -2.81 14.96
N TYR A 57 14.30 -2.97 14.90
CA TYR A 57 15.02 -3.37 13.69
C TYR A 57 14.58 -4.73 13.14
N GLY A 58 13.99 -5.60 13.97
CA GLY A 58 13.36 -6.85 13.54
C GLY A 58 12.31 -6.63 12.44
N LYS A 59 11.66 -5.45 12.42
CA LYS A 59 10.69 -5.08 11.38
C LYS A 59 11.30 -5.05 9.98
N ILE A 60 12.60 -4.76 9.82
CA ILE A 60 13.28 -4.83 8.51
C ILE A 60 13.15 -6.24 7.96
N PHE A 61 13.55 -7.24 8.74
CA PHE A 61 13.52 -8.65 8.33
C PHE A 61 12.09 -9.12 8.13
N THR A 62 11.19 -8.80 9.06
CA THR A 62 9.78 -9.21 8.99
C THR A 62 9.11 -8.67 7.72
N ILE A 63 9.29 -7.38 7.40
CA ILE A 63 8.67 -6.76 6.22
C ILE A 63 9.30 -7.32 4.94
N VAL A 64 10.64 -7.33 4.82
CA VAL A 64 11.31 -7.83 3.61
C VAL A 64 10.96 -9.30 3.37
N PHE A 65 11.01 -10.14 4.40
CA PHE A 65 10.68 -11.56 4.28
C PHE A 65 9.20 -11.78 3.94
N SER A 66 8.29 -10.99 4.52
CA SER A 66 6.86 -11.04 4.17
C SER A 66 6.61 -10.67 2.70
N VAL A 67 7.31 -9.67 2.18
CA VAL A 67 7.24 -9.28 0.76
C VAL A 67 7.76 -10.41 -0.15
N LEU A 68 8.89 -11.02 0.21
CA LEU A 68 9.45 -12.15 -0.54
C LEU A 68 8.53 -13.39 -0.51
N ILE A 69 7.93 -13.69 0.64
CA ILE A 69 6.92 -14.76 0.76
C ILE A 69 5.71 -14.44 -0.09
N ALA A 70 5.17 -13.22 -0.02
CA ALA A 70 4.03 -12.81 -0.82
C ALA A 70 4.32 -12.97 -2.32
N PHE A 71 5.51 -12.54 -2.77
CA PHE A 71 5.96 -12.76 -4.13
C PHE A 71 6.06 -14.24 -4.50
N PHE A 72 6.62 -15.07 -3.62
CA PHE A 72 6.73 -16.51 -3.83
C PHE A 72 5.36 -17.20 -3.93
N ILE A 73 4.40 -16.82 -3.08
CA ILE A 73 3.01 -17.29 -3.13
C ILE A 73 2.37 -16.90 -4.47
N VAL A 74 2.49 -15.64 -4.89
CA VAL A 74 1.97 -15.17 -6.18
C VAL A 74 2.60 -15.95 -7.33
N TYR A 75 3.90 -16.20 -7.28
CA TYR A 75 4.62 -16.98 -8.29
C TYR A 75 4.14 -18.44 -8.36
N ILE A 76 3.95 -19.11 -7.22
CA ILE A 76 3.41 -20.48 -7.19
C ILE A 76 2.00 -20.50 -7.78
N ILE A 77 1.13 -19.58 -7.35
CA ILE A 77 -0.25 -19.51 -7.84
C ILE A 77 -0.27 -19.26 -9.36
N PHE A 78 0.63 -18.39 -9.87
CA PHE A 78 0.81 -18.17 -11.30
C PHE A 78 1.10 -19.45 -12.06
N LYS A 79 2.02 -20.26 -11.54
CA LYS A 79 2.42 -21.53 -12.13
C LYS A 79 1.30 -22.56 -12.12
N LEU A 80 0.44 -22.55 -11.11
CA LEU A 80 -0.68 -23.47 -10.99
C LEU A 80 -1.86 -23.07 -11.88
N LYS A 81 -2.38 -21.85 -11.70
CA LYS A 81 -3.53 -21.30 -12.45
C LYS A 81 -3.46 -19.78 -12.49
N ALA A 82 -3.12 -19.21 -13.65
CA ALA A 82 -3.01 -17.77 -13.82
C ALA A 82 -4.33 -17.01 -13.52
N THR A 83 -5.50 -17.62 -13.77
CA THR A 83 -6.80 -17.02 -13.40
C THR A 83 -7.01 -16.89 -11.89
N ALA A 84 -6.37 -17.73 -11.07
CA ALA A 84 -6.46 -17.64 -9.61
C ALA A 84 -5.78 -16.38 -9.06
N ILE A 85 -4.76 -15.85 -9.76
CA ILE A 85 -4.13 -14.57 -9.38
C ILE A 85 -5.12 -13.44 -9.41
N LYS A 86 -5.99 -13.40 -10.42
CA LYS A 86 -6.99 -12.33 -10.53
C LYS A 86 -7.84 -12.28 -9.25
N TYR A 87 -8.38 -13.41 -8.81
CA TYR A 87 -9.17 -13.47 -7.59
C TYR A 87 -8.36 -13.13 -6.34
N LEU A 88 -7.12 -13.63 -6.22
CA LEU A 88 -6.23 -13.30 -5.11
C LEU A 88 -5.99 -11.79 -5.01
N VAL A 89 -5.68 -11.14 -6.14
CA VAL A 89 -5.46 -9.69 -6.22
C VAL A 89 -6.73 -8.93 -5.88
N MET A 90 -7.89 -9.38 -6.36
CA MET A 90 -9.17 -8.74 -6.04
C MET A 90 -9.49 -8.80 -4.54
N ILE A 91 -9.20 -9.93 -3.89
CA ILE A 91 -9.34 -10.08 -2.44
C ILE A 91 -8.34 -9.18 -1.71
N ALA A 92 -7.07 -9.15 -2.15
CA ALA A 92 -6.05 -8.28 -1.56
C ALA A 92 -6.42 -6.79 -1.70
N MET A 93 -6.96 -6.37 -2.84
CA MET A 93 -7.46 -5.02 -3.08
C MET A 93 -8.65 -4.69 -2.18
N TYR A 94 -9.58 -5.62 -2.01
CA TYR A 94 -10.71 -5.46 -1.09
C TYR A 94 -10.25 -5.22 0.35
N ILE A 95 -9.34 -6.05 0.83
CA ILE A 95 -8.78 -5.92 2.18
C ILE A 95 -8.04 -4.59 2.31
N SER A 96 -7.18 -4.25 1.34
CA SER A 96 -6.40 -3.01 1.36
C SER A 96 -7.29 -1.76 1.36
N LEU A 97 -8.35 -1.75 0.54
CA LEU A 97 -9.35 -0.69 0.53
C LEU A 97 -10.10 -0.59 1.84
N THR A 98 -10.42 -1.72 2.47
CA THR A 98 -11.13 -1.74 3.75
C THR A 98 -10.32 -1.05 4.84
N TYR A 99 -9.03 -1.36 4.95
CA TYR A 99 -8.15 -0.68 5.90
C TYR A 99 -7.93 0.80 5.54
N SER A 100 -7.76 1.10 4.25
CA SER A 100 -7.60 2.49 3.77
C SER A 100 -8.82 3.34 4.12
N LEU A 101 -10.02 2.82 3.85
CA LEU A 101 -11.27 3.49 4.17
C LEU A 101 -11.54 3.52 5.67
N ARG A 102 -11.13 2.50 6.43
CA ARG A 102 -11.24 2.54 7.88
C ARG A 102 -10.46 3.71 8.47
N GLY A 103 -9.25 3.98 7.96
CA GLY A 103 -8.50 5.18 8.34
C GLY A 103 -9.20 6.48 7.92
N LEU A 104 -9.76 6.57 6.71
CA LEU A 104 -10.48 7.79 6.28
C LEU A 104 -11.81 8.02 7.01
N LEU A 105 -12.51 6.95 7.36
CA LEU A 105 -13.88 6.95 7.85
C LEU A 105 -13.92 6.41 9.29
N ILE A 106 -12.96 6.82 10.12
CA ILE A 106 -12.84 6.37 11.51
C ILE A 106 -14.14 6.55 12.30
N ASN A 107 -14.81 7.69 12.13
CA ASN A 107 -16.05 8.04 12.81
C ASN A 107 -17.29 7.27 12.31
N PHE A 108 -17.13 6.40 11.31
CA PHE A 108 -18.22 5.63 10.72
C PHE A 108 -18.12 4.13 11.09
N PRO A 109 -19.27 3.42 11.19
CA PRO A 109 -19.27 1.98 11.41
C PRO A 109 -18.47 1.20 10.36
N LEU A 110 -17.76 0.15 10.80
CA LEU A 110 -16.92 -0.71 9.94
C LEU A 110 -17.66 -1.23 8.68
N ILE A 111 -18.96 -1.50 8.80
CA ILE A 111 -19.79 -1.98 7.68
C ILE A 111 -19.81 -1.02 6.49
N ILE A 112 -19.66 0.29 6.73
CA ILE A 112 -19.58 1.30 5.67
C ILE A 112 -18.27 1.13 4.89
N SER A 113 -17.14 0.97 5.58
CA SER A 113 -15.84 0.71 4.95
C SER A 113 -15.85 -0.60 4.15
N LEU A 114 -16.45 -1.67 4.69
CA LEU A 114 -16.60 -2.95 3.99
C LEU A 114 -17.45 -2.83 2.72
N SER A 115 -18.57 -2.10 2.79
CA SER A 115 -19.50 -1.94 1.67
C SER A 115 -18.90 -1.06 0.57
N LEU A 116 -18.28 0.05 0.93
CA LEU A 116 -17.60 0.94 -0.02
C LEU A 116 -16.40 0.27 -0.68
N SER A 117 -15.64 -0.54 0.07
CA SER A 117 -14.55 -1.34 -0.49
C SER A 117 -15.04 -2.31 -1.55
N ALA A 118 -16.14 -3.03 -1.30
CA ALA A 118 -16.73 -3.92 -2.29
C ALA A 118 -17.17 -3.16 -3.55
N PHE A 119 -17.76 -1.97 -3.38
CA PHE A 119 -18.15 -1.11 -4.50
C PHE A 119 -16.94 -0.62 -5.32
N PHE A 120 -15.85 -0.16 -4.68
CA PHE A 120 -14.64 0.27 -5.38
C PHE A 120 -13.93 -0.87 -6.09
N VAL A 121 -13.88 -2.06 -5.48
CA VAL A 121 -13.37 -3.28 -6.10
C VAL A 121 -14.20 -3.63 -7.35
N PHE A 122 -15.52 -3.50 -7.28
CA PHE A 122 -16.39 -3.66 -8.45
C PHE A 122 -16.07 -2.64 -9.56
N LEU A 123 -15.86 -1.36 -9.22
CA LEU A 123 -15.46 -0.34 -10.20
C LEU A 123 -14.09 -0.63 -10.84
N LEU A 124 -13.13 -1.19 -10.11
CA LEU A 124 -11.82 -1.55 -10.66
C LEU A 124 -11.91 -2.59 -11.79
N ILE A 125 -12.75 -3.62 -11.60
CA ILE A 125 -12.96 -4.69 -12.62
C ILE A 125 -13.95 -4.31 -13.70
N SER A 126 -14.79 -3.32 -13.44
CA SER A 126 -15.82 -2.93 -14.38
C SER A 126 -15.18 -2.35 -15.65
N LYS A 127 -15.64 -2.82 -16.81
CA LYS A 127 -15.16 -2.33 -18.12
C LYS A 127 -15.65 -0.92 -18.43
N ILE A 128 -16.77 -0.51 -17.82
CA ILE A 128 -17.39 0.80 -18.04
C ILE A 128 -16.77 1.91 -17.19
N SER A 129 -15.93 1.57 -16.21
CA SER A 129 -15.32 2.56 -15.32
C SER A 129 -14.18 3.31 -16.02
N PRO A 130 -14.20 4.65 -16.04
CA PRO A 130 -13.13 5.46 -16.64
C PRO A 130 -11.75 5.16 -16.03
N THR A 131 -10.71 5.36 -16.82
CA THR A 131 -9.32 5.08 -16.38
C THR A 131 -8.93 5.97 -15.21
N GLU A 132 -9.44 7.20 -15.18
CA GLU A 132 -9.25 8.19 -14.13
C GLU A 132 -9.83 7.71 -12.81
N VAL A 133 -11.04 7.12 -12.83
CA VAL A 133 -11.68 6.56 -11.63
C VAL A 133 -10.85 5.39 -11.10
N LYS A 134 -10.43 4.48 -11.97
CA LYS A 134 -9.55 3.35 -11.56
C LYS A 134 -8.24 3.85 -10.97
N THR A 135 -7.64 4.88 -11.58
CA THR A 135 -6.40 5.51 -11.12
C THR A 135 -6.56 6.13 -9.74
N THR A 136 -7.67 6.82 -9.47
CA THR A 136 -7.98 7.39 -8.15
C THR A 136 -8.19 6.32 -7.09
N ILE A 137 -8.89 5.22 -7.43
CA ILE A 137 -9.08 4.10 -6.49
C ILE A 137 -7.74 3.43 -6.18
N LEU A 138 -6.89 3.22 -7.19
CA LEU A 138 -5.54 2.69 -6.99
C LEU A 138 -4.68 3.66 -6.16
N ALA A 139 -4.86 4.97 -6.33
CA ALA A 139 -4.15 5.98 -5.55
C ALA A 139 -4.53 5.91 -4.07
N LEU A 140 -5.83 5.67 -3.79
CA LEU A 140 -6.34 5.41 -2.45
C LEU A 140 -5.73 4.15 -1.84
N VAL A 141 -5.67 3.04 -2.59
CA VAL A 141 -5.03 1.79 -2.15
C VAL A 141 -3.56 2.01 -1.80
N VAL A 142 -2.81 2.63 -2.71
CA VAL A 142 -1.38 2.89 -2.50
C VAL A 142 -1.16 3.84 -1.33
N GLY A 143 -1.96 4.90 -1.22
CA GLY A 143 -1.92 5.83 -0.10
C GLY A 143 -2.21 5.15 1.23
N GLY A 144 -3.19 4.26 1.29
CA GLY A 144 -3.56 3.55 2.51
C GLY A 144 -2.60 2.43 2.91
N ILE A 145 -2.10 1.63 1.96
CA ILE A 145 -1.02 0.68 2.24
C ILE A 145 0.22 1.44 2.69
N GLY A 146 0.56 2.54 1.99
CA GLY A 146 1.66 3.43 2.33
C GLY A 146 1.53 3.98 3.75
N ALA A 147 0.36 4.53 4.11
CA ALA A 147 0.08 5.03 5.45
C ALA A 147 0.18 3.95 6.53
N LEU A 148 -0.42 2.77 6.29
CA LEU A 148 -0.41 1.66 7.24
C LEU A 148 1.03 1.21 7.51
N LEU A 149 1.74 0.84 6.45
CA LEU A 149 3.14 0.40 6.53
C LEU A 149 4.03 1.50 7.13
N GLY A 150 3.93 2.73 6.63
CA GLY A 150 4.71 3.86 7.12
C GLY A 150 4.51 4.13 8.61
N SER A 151 3.31 3.87 9.12
CA SER A 151 2.99 4.02 10.53
C SER A 151 3.61 2.96 11.45
N MET A 152 4.11 1.84 10.90
CA MET A 152 4.64 0.72 11.67
C MET A 152 6.09 0.93 12.15
N ALA A 153 6.87 1.77 11.48
CA ALA A 153 8.31 1.84 11.75
C ALA A 153 8.87 3.23 11.50
N TYR A 154 10.00 3.55 12.15
CA TYR A 154 10.69 4.83 11.97
C TYR A 154 11.30 5.01 10.57
N PRO A 155 11.55 6.26 10.13
CA PRO A 155 12.01 6.54 8.76
C PRO A 155 13.32 5.85 8.37
N TYR A 156 14.26 5.68 9.30
CA TYR A 156 15.54 5.02 9.02
C TYR A 156 15.37 3.51 8.73
N ILE A 157 14.36 2.87 9.32
CA ILE A 157 13.98 1.48 9.02
C ILE A 157 13.42 1.41 7.60
N TRP A 158 12.52 2.32 7.24
CA TRP A 158 11.96 2.40 5.89
C TRP A 158 13.01 2.70 4.83
N ALA A 159 13.95 3.60 5.11
CA ALA A 159 15.09 3.86 4.23
C ALA A 159 15.94 2.59 3.99
N SER A 160 16.15 1.79 5.04
CA SER A 160 16.87 0.51 4.95
C SER A 160 16.11 -0.51 4.11
N ILE A 161 14.79 -0.65 4.32
CA ILE A 161 13.92 -1.53 3.52
C ILE A 161 13.96 -1.11 2.05
N LEU A 162 13.82 0.19 1.76
CA LEU A 162 13.90 0.71 0.38
C LEU A 162 15.24 0.41 -0.28
N ALA A 163 16.35 0.57 0.43
CA ALA A 163 17.67 0.23 -0.10
C ALA A 163 17.79 -1.27 -0.43
N ILE A 164 17.28 -2.15 0.44
CA ILE A 164 17.26 -3.61 0.20
C ILE A 164 16.38 -3.95 -1.01
N MET A 165 15.18 -3.38 -1.08
CA MET A 165 14.24 -3.61 -2.18
C MET A 165 14.77 -3.09 -3.51
N MET A 166 15.47 -1.96 -3.52
CA MET A 166 16.15 -1.43 -4.71
C MET A 166 17.24 -2.40 -5.20
N ILE A 167 18.08 -2.93 -4.30
CA ILE A 167 19.10 -3.92 -4.66
C ILE A 167 18.44 -5.19 -5.20
N TYR A 168 17.37 -5.66 -4.56
CA TYR A 168 16.59 -6.79 -5.04
C TYR A 168 16.06 -6.55 -6.45
N ASP A 169 15.45 -5.40 -6.71
CA ASP A 169 14.86 -5.07 -8.00
C ASP A 169 15.92 -4.98 -9.11
N LEU A 170 17.06 -4.35 -8.84
CA LEU A 170 18.20 -4.34 -9.76
C LEU A 170 18.66 -5.74 -10.15
N ILE A 171 18.69 -6.69 -9.20
CA ILE A 171 19.05 -8.09 -9.46
C ILE A 171 17.94 -8.83 -10.21
N ALA A 172 16.69 -8.64 -9.77
CA ALA A 172 15.51 -9.34 -10.30
C ALA A 172 15.18 -8.91 -11.73
N VAL A 173 15.35 -7.64 -12.09
CA VAL A 173 15.15 -7.14 -13.46
C VAL A 173 16.08 -7.82 -14.46
N HIS A 174 17.32 -8.11 -14.07
CA HIS A 174 18.30 -8.70 -14.98
C HIS A 174 18.11 -10.20 -15.23
N LYS A 175 17.44 -10.95 -14.33
CA LYS A 175 17.40 -12.43 -14.38
C LYS A 175 16.05 -13.07 -13.99
N GLY A 176 15.03 -12.29 -13.65
CA GLY A 176 13.87 -12.77 -12.90
C GLY A 176 12.60 -13.09 -13.69
N PRO A 177 11.67 -13.88 -13.11
CA PRO A 177 10.37 -14.23 -13.69
C PRO A 177 9.37 -13.06 -13.75
N MET A 178 9.70 -11.89 -13.19
CA MET A 178 8.82 -10.71 -13.11
C MET A 178 8.28 -10.26 -14.46
N LYS A 179 9.09 -10.34 -15.52
CA LYS A 179 8.66 -9.98 -16.88
C LYS A 179 7.45 -10.79 -17.35
N ASN A 180 7.37 -12.07 -16.99
CA ASN A 180 6.28 -12.95 -17.39
C ASN A 180 5.00 -12.67 -16.59
N ILE A 181 5.13 -12.37 -15.29
CA ILE A 181 3.99 -12.00 -14.44
C ILE A 181 3.40 -10.66 -14.88
N ALA A 182 4.24 -9.68 -15.22
CA ALA A 182 3.81 -8.37 -15.71
C ALA A 182 3.05 -8.50 -17.04
N LYS A 183 3.56 -9.27 -18.00
CA LYS A 183 2.87 -9.54 -19.27
C LYS A 183 1.50 -10.19 -19.06
N ALA A 184 1.43 -11.25 -18.24
CA ALA A 184 0.17 -11.92 -17.96
C ALA A 184 -0.84 -11.01 -17.25
N SER A 185 -0.36 -10.10 -16.40
CA SER A 185 -1.21 -9.13 -15.70
C SER A 185 -1.83 -8.10 -16.66
N ILE A 186 -1.09 -7.68 -17.69
CA ILE A 186 -1.61 -6.82 -18.77
C ILE A 186 -2.65 -7.58 -19.59
N GLU A 187 -2.36 -8.81 -20.01
CA GLU A 187 -3.27 -9.64 -20.82
C GLU A 187 -4.59 -9.96 -20.09
N MET A 188 -4.54 -10.11 -18.76
CA MET A 188 -5.71 -10.45 -17.92
C MET A 188 -6.43 -9.23 -17.33
N ASP A 189 -5.96 -8.02 -17.66
CA ASP A 189 -6.44 -6.73 -17.12
C ASP A 189 -6.50 -6.74 -15.58
N ILE A 190 -5.43 -7.23 -14.95
CA ILE A 190 -5.29 -7.26 -13.49
C ILE A 190 -4.87 -5.85 -13.03
N PRO A 191 -5.55 -5.24 -12.04
CA PRO A 191 -5.30 -3.86 -11.61
C PRO A 191 -4.05 -3.74 -10.72
N LEU A 192 -2.92 -4.32 -11.13
CA LEU A 192 -1.63 -4.26 -10.44
C LEU A 192 -0.67 -3.22 -11.01
N LEU A 193 -1.01 -2.63 -12.15
CA LEU A 193 -0.18 -1.71 -12.90
C LEU A 193 -0.93 -0.40 -13.14
N ILE A 194 -0.25 0.72 -12.94
CA ILE A 194 -0.76 2.04 -13.32
C ILE A 194 -0.37 2.26 -14.78
N LYS A 195 -1.37 2.52 -15.62
CA LYS A 195 -1.18 2.87 -17.03
C LYS A 195 -0.87 4.35 -17.14
N ILE A 196 0.31 4.69 -17.67
CA ILE A 196 0.70 6.06 -18.01
C ILE A 196 0.70 6.16 -19.53
N LYS A 197 -0.27 6.92 -20.06
CA LYS A 197 -0.31 7.24 -21.49
C LYS A 197 0.70 8.35 -21.78
N GLY A 198 1.77 8.02 -22.50
CA GLY A 198 2.64 8.99 -23.15
C GLY A 198 2.21 9.25 -24.60
N GLU A 199 2.81 10.24 -25.25
CA GLU A 199 2.52 10.57 -26.66
C GLU A 199 2.86 9.42 -27.61
N ASN A 200 3.90 8.62 -27.32
CA ASN A 200 4.44 7.60 -28.23
C ASN A 200 4.43 6.17 -27.68
N ALA A 201 4.17 5.96 -26.39
CA ALA A 201 4.14 4.63 -25.76
C ALA A 201 3.27 4.62 -24.49
N GLU A 202 2.71 3.44 -24.17
CA GLU A 202 2.10 3.18 -22.88
C GLU A 202 3.16 2.64 -21.91
N HIS A 203 3.36 3.36 -20.80
CA HIS A 203 4.25 2.93 -19.73
C HIS A 203 3.43 2.33 -18.58
N TYR A 204 3.93 1.25 -17.99
CA TYR A 204 3.29 0.52 -16.91
C TYR A 204 4.20 0.54 -15.70
N ILE A 205 3.70 1.04 -14.56
CA ILE A 205 4.45 1.05 -13.30
C ILE A 205 3.72 0.19 -12.28
N GLY A 206 4.47 -0.61 -11.53
CA GLY A 206 3.93 -1.47 -10.48
C GLY A 206 3.42 -0.63 -9.30
N LEU A 207 2.33 -1.07 -8.68
CA LEU A 207 1.85 -0.42 -7.45
C LEU A 207 2.89 -0.48 -6.32
N GLY A 208 3.69 -1.54 -6.26
CA GLY A 208 4.77 -1.70 -5.28
C GLY A 208 5.80 -0.57 -5.33
N ASP A 209 6.11 -0.07 -6.54
CA ASP A 209 7.08 1.00 -6.77
C ASP A 209 6.61 2.34 -6.18
N TYR A 210 5.30 2.49 -5.96
CA TYR A 210 4.74 3.63 -5.24
C TYR A 210 4.52 3.35 -3.76
N VAL A 211 4.13 2.13 -3.38
CA VAL A 211 3.84 1.77 -1.99
C VAL A 211 5.05 2.00 -1.08
N PHE A 212 6.24 1.51 -1.44
CA PHE A 212 7.40 1.62 -0.55
C PHE A 212 7.89 3.07 -0.34
N PRO A 213 8.03 3.91 -1.38
CA PRO A 213 8.32 5.33 -1.17
C PRO A 213 7.22 6.05 -0.38
N MET A 214 5.95 5.72 -0.62
CA MET A 214 4.83 6.25 0.16
C MET A 214 4.92 5.82 1.64
N SER A 215 5.35 4.60 1.95
CA SER A 215 5.59 4.17 3.33
C SER A 215 6.68 5.00 4.01
N LEU A 216 7.78 5.32 3.32
CA LEU A 216 8.80 6.23 3.85
C LEU A 216 8.22 7.64 4.09
N ILE A 217 7.45 8.19 3.14
CA ILE A 217 6.82 9.50 3.28
C ILE A 217 5.85 9.52 4.47
N ALA A 218 5.01 8.49 4.63
CA ALA A 218 4.11 8.34 5.78
C ALA A 218 4.87 8.26 7.10
N SER A 219 5.96 7.49 7.15
CA SER A 219 6.83 7.41 8.33
C SER A 219 7.44 8.77 8.68
N LEU A 220 7.89 9.53 7.68
CA LEU A 220 8.41 10.90 7.87
C LEU A 220 7.33 11.88 8.34
N LEU A 221 6.09 11.75 7.86
CA LEU A 221 4.98 12.56 8.34
C LEU A 221 4.60 12.24 9.78
N LYS A 222 4.64 10.95 10.17
CA LYS A 222 4.28 10.51 11.52
C LYS A 222 5.35 10.80 12.56
N TYR A 223 6.61 10.51 12.23
CA TYR A 223 7.72 10.48 13.19
C TYR A 223 8.84 11.48 12.91
N GLY A 224 8.83 12.10 11.73
CA GLY A 224 9.86 13.04 11.29
C GLY A 224 9.33 14.46 11.21
N SER A 225 9.64 15.14 10.10
CA SER A 225 9.17 16.49 9.82
C SER A 225 8.45 16.55 8.48
N LEU A 226 7.48 17.46 8.37
CA LEU A 226 6.80 17.76 7.11
C LEU A 226 7.80 18.15 6.01
N GLY A 227 8.86 18.89 6.35
CA GLY A 227 9.91 19.28 5.41
C GLY A 227 10.63 18.09 4.78
N TYR A 228 10.97 17.08 5.59
CA TYR A 228 11.58 15.85 5.08
C TYR A 228 10.60 15.01 4.25
N ALA A 229 9.33 14.96 4.63
CA ALA A 229 8.30 14.29 3.83
C ALA A 229 8.12 14.93 2.44
N ILE A 230 8.07 16.27 2.37
CA ILE A 230 8.01 17.00 1.10
C ILE A 230 9.28 16.77 0.27
N THR A 231 10.45 16.80 0.90
CA THR A 231 11.73 16.55 0.20
C THR A 231 11.77 15.14 -0.40
N SER A 232 11.32 14.14 0.36
CA SER A 232 11.20 12.75 -0.11
C SER A 232 10.20 12.63 -1.27
N LEU A 233 9.05 13.31 -1.18
CA LEU A 233 8.06 13.36 -2.25
C LEU A 233 8.65 13.96 -3.54
N CYS A 234 9.39 15.07 -3.45
CA CYS A 234 10.11 15.66 -4.58
C CYS A 234 11.15 14.70 -5.16
N GLY A 235 11.92 14.02 -4.31
CA GLY A 235 12.89 13.01 -4.72
C GLY A 235 12.25 11.84 -5.49
N MET A 236 11.10 11.37 -5.02
CA MET A 236 10.31 10.33 -5.70
C MET A 236 9.82 10.81 -7.07
N PHE A 237 9.37 12.06 -7.20
CA PHE A 237 9.00 12.63 -8.51
C PHE A 237 10.18 12.69 -9.47
N ILE A 238 11.33 13.17 -9.00
CA ILE A 238 12.55 13.25 -9.82
C ILE A 238 12.97 11.85 -10.26
N GLY A 239 12.99 10.87 -9.35
CA GLY A 239 13.32 9.49 -9.67
C GLY A 239 12.35 8.87 -10.69
N ALA A 240 11.05 9.11 -10.54
CA ALA A 240 10.05 8.63 -11.49
C ALA A 240 10.21 9.27 -12.88
N VAL A 241 10.57 10.55 -12.96
CA VAL A 241 10.86 11.23 -14.24
C VAL A 241 12.11 10.66 -14.91
N VAL A 242 13.15 10.35 -14.13
CA VAL A 242 14.39 9.76 -14.68
C VAL A 242 14.19 8.32 -15.15
N ALA A 243 13.24 7.59 -14.56
CA ALA A 243 12.96 6.20 -14.91
C ALA A 243 12.02 6.03 -16.13
N LEU A 244 11.33 7.09 -16.56
CA LEU A 244 10.43 7.12 -17.72
C LEU A 244 11.17 7.43 -19.02
#